data_AF-A0A962CMP8-F1
#
_entry.id   AF-A0A962CMP8-F1
#
_cell.length_a   1.000
_cell.length_b   1.000
_cell.length_c   1.000
_cell.angle_alpha   90.00
_cell.angle_beta   90.00
_cell.angle_gamma   90.00
#
_symmetry.space_group_name_H-M   'P 1'
#
loop_
_entity.id
_entity.type
_entity.pdbx_description
1 polymer ?
#
loop_
_entity_poly.entity_id
_entity_poly.type
_entity_poly.pdbx_seq_one_letter_code
_entity_poly.pdbx_strand_id
1 'polypeptide(L)'
;MLGKSGTEQTTRDPGLLELFARSLDTVQETITRLKLAAQPPDLLITIPRNICTFYDFHRAETVIEWGRSRTREALERWTPPKGRRHL
;
A
#
# COMPACT_ATOMS: atom_id res chain seq x y z
N MET A 1 -33.10 -5.18 37.17
CA MET A 1 -33.45 -3.94 36.44
C MET A 1 -32.16 -3.16 36.22
N LEU A 2 -31.73 -3.09 34.94
CA LEU A 2 -30.89 -2.11 34.23
C LEU A 2 -29.75 -1.40 34.99
N GLY A 3 -28.52 -1.28 34.49
CA GLY A 3 -28.01 -1.55 33.15
C GLY A 3 -26.61 -0.92 32.95
N LYS A 4 -25.78 -1.65 32.19
CA LYS A 4 -24.67 -1.21 31.33
C LYS A 4 -23.49 -0.47 31.99
N SER A 5 -22.48 -1.26 32.38
CA SER A 5 -21.08 -0.86 32.31
C SER A 5 -20.69 -0.66 30.83
N GLY A 6 -20.85 0.56 30.34
CA GLY A 6 -20.30 0.97 29.05
C GLY A 6 -18.78 0.92 29.14
N THR A 7 -18.16 0.01 28.40
CA THR A 7 -16.75 0.09 28.06
C THR A 7 -16.53 1.38 27.27
N GLU A 8 -16.10 2.44 27.94
CA GLU A 8 -15.54 3.62 27.27
C GLU A 8 -14.26 3.17 26.55
N GLN A 9 -14.42 2.82 25.28
CA GLN A 9 -13.32 2.70 24.33
C GLN A 9 -12.79 4.12 24.13
N THR A 10 -11.81 4.54 24.94
CA THR A 10 -11.09 5.79 24.72
C THR A 10 -10.38 5.70 23.38
N THR A 11 -10.98 6.29 22.33
CA THR A 11 -10.32 6.55 21.06
C THR A 11 -9.09 7.42 21.36
N ARG A 12 -7.90 6.83 21.37
CA ARG A 12 -6.66 7.60 21.44
C ARG A 12 -6.57 8.44 20.17
N ASP A 13 -6.57 9.75 20.32
CA ASP A 13 -6.28 10.64 19.20
C ASP A 13 -4.91 10.29 18.61
N PRO A 14 -4.79 10.12 17.29
CA PRO A 14 -3.52 9.85 16.65
C PRO A 14 -2.54 10.98 16.98
N GLY A 15 -1.31 10.62 17.36
CA GLY A 15 -0.25 11.62 17.52
C GLY A 15 -0.01 12.38 16.20
N LEU A 16 0.54 13.59 16.28
CA LEU A 16 0.77 14.45 15.10
C LEU A 16 1.51 13.73 13.96
N LEU A 17 2.55 12.96 14.28
CA LEU A 17 3.32 12.18 13.30
C LEU A 17 2.49 11.09 12.62
N GLU A 18 1.64 10.42 13.38
CA GLU A 18 0.77 9.37 12.85
C GLU A 18 -0.33 9.96 11.96
N LEU A 19 -0.89 11.10 12.36
CA LEU A 19 -1.86 11.85 11.54
C LEU A 19 -1.22 12.28 10.21
N PHE A 20 0.00 12.80 10.24
CA PHE A 20 0.74 13.16 9.02
C PHE A 20 1.02 11.94 8.14
N ALA A 21 1.49 10.83 8.71
CA ALA A 21 1.74 9.61 7.95
C ALA A 21 0.48 9.11 7.25
N ARG A 22 -0.65 9.04 7.96
CA ARG A 22 -1.96 8.65 7.39
C ARG A 22 -2.45 9.60 6.30
N SER A 23 -2.18 10.91 6.46
CA SER A 23 -2.53 11.92 5.46
C SER A 23 -1.72 11.72 4.17
N LEU A 24 -0.42 11.45 4.29
CA LEU A 24 0.45 11.16 3.15
C LEU A 24 0.01 9.88 2.43
N ASP A 25 -0.30 8.80 3.16
CA ASP A 25 -0.79 7.54 2.58
C ASP A 25 -2.06 7.77 1.74
N THR A 26 -2.98 8.61 2.23
CA THR A 26 -4.25 8.94 1.55
C THR A 26 -4.01 9.70 0.23
N VAL A 27 -3.10 10.68 0.24
CA VAL A 27 -2.73 11.44 -0.97
C VAL A 27 -2.08 10.51 -2.00
N GLN A 28 -1.14 9.67 -1.57
CA GLN A 28 -0.45 8.72 -2.43
C GLN A 28 -1.41 7.70 -3.07
N GLU A 29 -2.44 7.26 -2.34
CA GLU A 29 -3.47 6.38 -2.89
C GLU A 29 -4.25 7.06 -4.03
N THR A 30 -4.65 8.33 -3.83
CA THR A 30 -5.37 9.08 -4.85
C THR A 30 -4.53 9.29 -6.10
N ILE A 31 -3.26 9.69 -5.95
CA ILE A 31 -2.32 9.85 -7.06
C ILE A 31 -2.12 8.52 -7.79
N THR A 32 -1.92 7.43 -7.04
CA THR A 32 -1.72 6.09 -7.62
C THR A 32 -2.92 5.68 -8.46
N ARG A 33 -4.14 5.84 -7.94
CA ARG A 33 -5.38 5.52 -8.68
C ARG A 33 -5.49 6.34 -9.97
N LEU A 34 -5.23 7.65 -9.90
CA LEU A 34 -5.29 8.53 -11.06
C LEU A 34 -4.25 8.13 -12.12
N LYS A 35 -3.01 7.82 -11.71
CA LYS A 35 -1.96 7.37 -12.63
C LYS A 35 -2.29 6.04 -13.29
N LEU A 36 -2.79 5.06 -12.53
CA LEU A 36 -3.19 3.76 -13.07
C LEU A 36 -4.36 3.87 -14.06
N ALA A 37 -5.31 4.78 -13.82
CA ALA A 37 -6.41 5.02 -14.73
C ALA A 37 -5.95 5.70 -16.03
N ALA A 38 -5.04 6.67 -15.94
CA ALA A 38 -4.51 7.39 -17.10
C ALA A 38 -3.52 6.55 -17.94
N GLN A 39 -2.75 5.68 -17.28
CA GLN A 39 -1.68 4.90 -17.89
C GLN A 39 -1.73 3.46 -17.34
N PRO A 40 -2.61 2.60 -17.88
CA PRO A 40 -2.72 1.23 -17.41
C PRO A 40 -1.42 0.45 -17.69
N PRO A 41 -0.82 -0.20 -16.68
CA PRO A 41 0.42 -0.96 -16.85
C PRO A 41 0.17 -2.33 -17.49
N ASP A 42 1.19 -2.88 -18.14
CA ASP A 42 1.15 -4.27 -18.67
C ASP A 42 1.17 -5.33 -17.57
N LEU A 43 1.79 -5.00 -16.44
CA LEU A 43 1.89 -5.83 -15.25
C LEU A 43 1.80 -4.92 -14.02
N LEU A 44 0.78 -5.15 -13.18
CA LEU A 44 0.62 -4.47 -11.90
C LEU A 44 0.99 -5.42 -10.76
N ILE A 45 2.00 -5.04 -9.97
CA ILE A 45 2.40 -5.78 -8.77
C ILE A 45 1.86 -5.03 -7.55
N THR A 46 0.86 -5.60 -6.89
CA THR A 46 0.23 -4.98 -5.73
C THR A 46 0.98 -5.33 -4.44
N ILE A 47 1.39 -4.29 -3.70
CA ILE A 47 2.03 -4.42 -2.39
C ILE A 47 1.01 -3.98 -1.30
N PRO A 48 0.79 -4.78 -0.25
CA PRO A 48 -0.05 -4.41 0.89
C PRO A 48 0.51 -3.19 1.59
N ARG A 49 -0.37 -2.23 1.88
CA ARG A 49 0.00 -0.95 2.50
C ARG A 49 0.36 -1.06 3.98
N ASN A 50 -0.04 -2.14 4.64
CA ASN A 50 0.25 -2.36 6.06
C ASN A 50 1.63 -3.00 6.31
N ILE A 51 2.46 -3.16 5.27
CA ILE A 51 3.79 -3.76 5.42
C ILE A 51 4.76 -2.81 6.16
N CYS A 52 4.63 -1.51 5.96
CA CYS A 52 5.38 -0.46 6.64
C CYS A 52 4.64 0.89 6.53
N THR A 53 4.81 1.75 7.52
CA THR A 53 4.37 3.15 7.48
C THR A 53 5.46 4.03 6.85
N PHE A 54 5.11 5.29 6.54
CA PHE A 54 6.01 6.24 5.87
C PHE A 54 7.38 6.42 6.54
N TYR A 55 7.46 6.27 7.86
CA TYR A 55 8.69 6.51 8.64
C TYR A 55 9.35 5.23 9.20
N ASP A 56 8.94 4.03 8.74
CA ASP A 56 9.48 2.74 9.21
C ASP A 56 10.81 2.35 8.53
N PHE A 57 11.80 3.23 8.54
CA PHE A 57 13.08 3.01 7.86
C PHE A 57 13.85 1.78 8.36
N HIS A 58 13.68 1.44 9.64
CA HIS A 58 14.30 0.26 10.25
C HIS A 58 13.81 -1.07 9.62
N ARG A 59 12.67 -1.08 8.92
CA ARG A 59 12.12 -2.26 8.24
C ARG A 59 12.51 -2.34 6.77
N ALA A 60 13.31 -1.40 6.26
CA ALA A 60 13.61 -1.27 4.84
C ALA A 60 14.10 -2.57 4.21
N GLU A 61 15.05 -3.26 4.85
CA GLU A 61 15.59 -4.52 4.33
C GLU A 61 14.50 -5.59 4.13
N THR A 62 13.63 -5.77 5.12
CA THR A 62 12.52 -6.71 5.06
C THR A 62 11.53 -6.34 3.95
N VAL A 63 11.18 -5.06 3.84
CA VAL A 63 10.22 -4.57 2.83
C VAL A 63 10.79 -4.72 1.42
N ILE A 64 12.09 -4.48 1.23
CA ILE A 64 12.79 -4.66 -0.05
C ILE A 64 12.73 -6.12 -0.49
N GLU A 65 13.08 -7.06 0.40
CA GLU A 65 13.06 -8.48 0.04
C GLU A 65 11.64 -8.96 -0.24
N TRP A 66 10.65 -8.44 0.49
CA TRP A 66 9.26 -8.72 0.23
C TRP A 66 8.81 -8.26 -1.16
N GLY A 67 9.22 -7.05 -1.56
CA GLY A 67 9.00 -6.53 -2.91
C GLY A 67 9.65 -7.39 -3.99
N ARG A 68 10.90 -7.84 -3.77
CA ARG A 68 11.60 -8.76 -4.69
C ARG A 68 10.87 -10.09 -4.83
N SER A 69 10.45 -10.69 -3.71
CA SER A 69 9.72 -11.95 -3.71
C SER A 69 8.43 -11.84 -4.53
N ARG A 70 7.62 -10.80 -4.28
CA ARG A 70 6.37 -10.56 -5.04
C ARG A 70 6.60 -10.31 -6.52
N THR A 71 7.69 -9.62 -6.85
CA THR A 71 8.05 -9.34 -8.23
C THR A 71 8.42 -10.63 -8.98
N ARG A 72 9.25 -11.49 -8.36
CA ARG A 72 9.58 -12.81 -8.93
C ARG A 72 8.30 -13.62 -9.19
N GLU A 73 7.43 -13.70 -8.18
CA GLU A 73 6.16 -14.43 -8.26
C GLU A 73 5.21 -13.90 -9.36
N ALA A 74 5.17 -12.58 -9.55
CA ALA A 74 4.36 -11.96 -10.58
C ALA A 74 4.93 -12.23 -11.98
N LEU A 75 6.25 -12.14 -12.15
CA LEU A 75 6.93 -12.38 -13.42
C LEU A 75 6.83 -13.83 -13.88
N GLU A 76 6.93 -14.80 -12.96
CA GLU A 76 6.76 -16.22 -13.27
C GLU A 76 5.40 -16.55 -13.90
N ARG A 77 4.36 -15.80 -13.53
CA ARG A 77 2.99 -15.97 -14.05
C ARG A 77 2.63 -15.01 -15.17
N TRP A 78 3.48 -14.02 -15.43
CA TRP A 78 3.20 -13.00 -16.42
C TRP A 78 3.53 -13.52 -17.82
N THR A 79 2.52 -13.50 -18.70
CA THR A 79 2.73 -13.74 -20.12
C THR A 79 2.65 -12.39 -20.83
N PRO A 80 3.77 -11.89 -21.39
CA PRO A 80 3.77 -10.60 -22.07
C PRO A 80 2.82 -10.63 -23.28
N PRO A 81 2.02 -9.58 -23.51
CA PRO A 81 1.16 -9.52 -24.68
C PRO A 81 2.01 -9.57 -25.95
N LYS A 82 1.73 -10.52 -26.85
CA LYS A 82 2.37 -10.60 -28.17
C LYS A 82 1.92 -9.43 -29.03
N GLY A 83 2.65 -8.32 -28.96
CA GLY A 83 2.53 -7.23 -29.93
C GLY A 83 2.46 -5.84 -29.31
N ARG A 84 3.62 -5.22 -29.14
CA ARG A 84 3.83 -3.81 -29.46
C ARG A 84 5.12 -3.70 -30.28
N ARG A 85 5.07 -4.23 -31.51
CA ARG A 85 5.98 -3.77 -32.56
C ARG A 85 5.63 -2.31 -32.80
N HIS A 86 6.41 -1.45 -32.19
CA HIS A 86 6.43 -0.02 -32.46
C HIS A 86 6.83 0.12 -33.93
N LEU A 87 5.93 0.74 -34.71
CA LEU A 87 6.19 1.24 -36.04
C LEU A 87 7.33 2.27 -35.99
#